data_AF-A0A2N6NCP6-F1
#
_entry.id   AF-A0A2N6NCP6-F1
#
_cell.length_a   1.000
_cell.length_b   1.000
_cell.length_c   1.000
_cell.angle_alpha   90.00
_cell.angle_beta   90.00
_cell.angle_gamma   90.00
#
_symmetry.space_group_name_H-M   'P 1'
#
loop_
_entity.id
_entity.type
_entity.pdbx_description
1 polymer ?
#
loop_
_entity_poly.entity_id
_entity_poly.type
_entity_poly.pdbx_seq_one_letter_code
_entity_poly.pdbx_strand_id
1 'polypeptide(L)'
;MAAIQSRADNTELELLKGAIEAAERLGVAPDLIAMWKEAYSTFIEQFATRAKRSSLDYVSHAKKYYTEGRKQVKPYEWVKDAGKPHYGNGHSEGLALQTYADYDLEMLENVLNYAEFWPYLTGESKMPESSLLNLDREVFRGPYIRYTENAPWSTTSPPPVTKRTDRITAVNLCVSEDVRSLQVKYGDTWGPKFGECRKPEIESRSFELQPDEYIENVDIVYGHKLGQLQFTTNKGTVHGPYGDPRHADESLAVNHAGYALTSMYSTHYERNDPEGIEGIFFGFRPLRTAKTD
;
A
#
# COMPACT_ATOMS: atom_id res chain seq x y z
N MET A 1 30.30 6.62 -5.20
CA MET A 1 31.02 6.42 -6.47
C MET A 1 30.70 7.42 -7.59
N ALA A 2 29.47 7.93 -7.73
CA ALA A 2 29.05 8.79 -8.86
C ALA A 2 29.91 10.06 -9.11
N ALA A 3 30.35 10.75 -8.06
CA ALA A 3 31.18 11.95 -8.19
C ALA A 3 32.63 11.67 -8.65
N ILE A 4 33.14 10.46 -8.38
CA ILE A 4 34.46 10.02 -8.85
C ILE A 4 34.36 9.61 -10.32
N GLN A 5 33.27 8.91 -10.69
CA GLN A 5 32.94 8.55 -12.06
C GLN A 5 32.79 9.79 -12.95
N SER A 6 32.00 10.79 -12.51
CA SER A 6 31.79 12.01 -13.32
C SER A 6 33.06 12.83 -13.54
N ARG A 7 34.02 12.76 -12.62
CA ARG A 7 35.31 13.45 -12.74
C ARG A 7 36.26 12.72 -13.69
N ALA A 8 36.25 11.39 -13.68
CA ALA A 8 36.99 10.56 -14.63
C ALA A 8 36.44 10.75 -16.06
N ASP A 9 35.11 10.70 -16.20
CA ASP A 9 34.39 10.88 -17.47
C ASP A 9 34.68 12.25 -18.12
N ASN A 10 34.68 13.34 -17.33
CA ASN A 10 35.03 14.67 -17.84
C ASN A 10 36.50 14.78 -18.26
N THR A 11 37.41 14.07 -17.59
CA THR A 11 38.85 14.10 -17.92
C THR A 11 39.12 13.36 -19.24
N GLU A 12 38.42 12.26 -19.49
CA GLU A 12 38.53 11.46 -20.72
C GLU A 12 38.00 12.21 -21.96
N LEU A 13 36.88 12.94 -21.80
CA LEU A 13 36.33 13.80 -22.87
C LEU A 13 37.28 14.94 -23.25
N GLU A 14 37.90 15.61 -22.27
CA GLU A 14 38.87 16.69 -22.53
C GLU A 14 40.15 16.15 -23.20
N LEU A 15 40.61 14.95 -22.82
CA LEU A 15 41.77 14.31 -23.46
C LEU A 15 41.49 13.95 -24.93
N LEU A 16 40.31 13.39 -25.23
CA LEU A 16 39.91 13.05 -26.60
C LEU A 16 39.75 14.29 -27.48
N LYS A 17 39.15 15.35 -26.94
CA LYS A 17 39.06 16.65 -27.62
C LYS A 17 40.45 17.22 -27.93
N GLY A 18 41.34 17.22 -26.94
CA GLY A 18 42.73 17.66 -27.12
C GLY A 18 43.51 16.83 -28.14
N ALA A 19 43.23 15.53 -28.25
CA ALA A 19 43.85 14.65 -29.25
C ALA A 19 43.38 14.98 -30.68
N ILE A 20 42.10 15.29 -30.88
CA ILE A 20 41.56 15.74 -32.18
C ILE A 20 42.18 17.07 -32.59
N GLU A 21 42.26 18.04 -31.67
CA GLU A 21 42.89 19.36 -31.92
C GLU A 21 44.39 19.24 -32.20
N ALA A 22 45.08 18.26 -31.61
CA ALA A 22 46.48 17.96 -31.93
C ALA A 22 46.63 17.31 -33.31
N ALA A 23 45.76 16.38 -33.67
CA ALA A 23 45.77 15.71 -34.98
C ALA A 23 45.54 16.70 -36.13
N GLU A 24 44.64 17.67 -35.96
CA GLU A 24 44.43 18.76 -36.91
C GLU A 24 45.69 19.62 -37.11
N ARG A 25 46.38 19.96 -36.01
CA ARG A 25 47.63 20.75 -36.06
C ARG A 25 48.80 19.99 -36.68
N LEU A 26 48.84 18.68 -36.52
CA LEU A 26 49.89 17.81 -37.06
C LEU A 26 49.64 17.38 -38.51
N GLY A 27 48.54 17.81 -39.13
CA GLY A 27 48.24 17.53 -40.53
C GLY A 27 47.85 16.07 -40.80
N VAL A 28 47.23 15.42 -39.82
CA VAL A 28 46.68 14.05 -40.00
C VAL A 28 45.64 14.05 -41.12
N ALA A 29 45.52 12.93 -41.83
CA ALA A 29 44.61 12.80 -42.97
C ALA A 29 43.17 13.24 -42.62
N PRO A 30 42.51 14.09 -43.45
CA PRO A 30 41.19 14.64 -43.15
C PRO A 30 40.11 13.58 -42.87
N ASP A 31 40.13 12.47 -43.59
CA ASP A 31 39.16 11.38 -43.43
C ASP A 31 39.28 10.71 -42.05
N LEU A 32 40.51 10.62 -41.51
CA LEU A 32 40.76 10.08 -40.18
C LEU A 32 40.30 11.04 -39.08
N ILE A 33 40.50 12.35 -39.28
CA ILE A 33 40.00 13.39 -38.37
C ILE A 33 38.46 13.39 -38.35
N ALA A 34 37.82 13.24 -39.51
CA ALA A 34 36.36 13.16 -39.62
C ALA A 34 35.81 11.95 -38.84
N MET A 35 36.42 10.78 -39.01
CA MET A 35 36.08 9.57 -38.26
C MET A 35 36.22 9.76 -36.74
N TRP A 36 37.27 10.44 -36.28
CA TRP A 36 37.48 10.70 -34.85
C TRP A 36 36.47 11.71 -34.28
N LYS A 37 36.07 12.72 -35.06
CA LYS A 37 35.01 13.67 -34.67
C LYS A 37 33.64 12.99 -34.56
N GLU A 38 33.34 12.07 -35.46
CA GLU A 38 32.11 11.27 -35.42
C GLU A 38 32.09 10.38 -34.16
N ALA A 39 33.18 9.62 -33.93
CA ALA A 39 33.32 8.79 -32.74
C ALA A 39 33.22 9.61 -31.44
N TYR A 40 33.85 10.79 -31.39
CA TYR A 40 33.77 11.71 -30.25
C TYR A 40 32.33 12.22 -30.01
N SER A 41 31.58 12.50 -31.07
CA SER A 41 30.17 12.94 -30.96
C SER A 41 29.28 11.84 -30.39
N THR A 42 29.43 10.59 -30.87
CA THR A 42 28.74 9.42 -30.29
C THR A 42 29.12 9.20 -28.83
N PHE A 43 30.40 9.39 -28.49
CA PHE A 43 30.89 9.27 -27.13
C PHE A 43 30.26 10.32 -26.21
N ILE A 44 30.23 11.59 -26.63
CA ILE A 44 29.53 12.68 -25.90
C ILE A 44 28.06 12.34 -25.65
N GLU A 45 27.34 11.83 -26.65
CA GLU A 45 25.92 11.46 -26.49
C GLU A 45 25.73 10.36 -25.43
N GLN A 46 26.63 9.36 -25.41
CA GLN A 46 26.63 8.31 -24.40
C GLN A 46 26.90 8.88 -23.00
N PHE A 47 27.89 9.78 -22.84
CA PHE A 47 28.15 10.45 -21.56
C PHE A 47 27.02 11.37 -21.13
N ALA A 48 26.45 12.18 -22.03
CA ALA A 48 25.32 13.05 -21.73
C ALA A 48 24.10 12.23 -21.27
N THR A 49 23.90 11.05 -21.86
CA THR A 49 22.87 10.09 -21.44
C THR A 49 23.17 9.51 -20.06
N ARG A 50 24.43 9.15 -19.78
CA ARG A 50 24.87 8.64 -18.48
C ARG A 50 24.79 9.70 -17.38
N ALA A 51 25.16 10.94 -17.70
CA ALA A 51 25.08 12.11 -16.83
C ALA A 51 23.61 12.45 -16.53
N LYS A 52 22.72 12.44 -17.54
CA LYS A 52 21.26 12.58 -17.34
C LYS A 52 20.71 11.49 -16.41
N ARG A 53 21.15 10.24 -16.55
CA ARG A 53 20.78 9.14 -15.64
C ARG A 53 21.35 9.33 -14.23
N SER A 54 22.55 9.92 -14.10
CA SER A 54 23.16 10.22 -12.79
C SER A 54 22.47 11.38 -12.05
N SER A 55 21.71 12.23 -12.76
CA SER A 55 20.88 13.31 -12.18
C SER A 55 19.42 12.90 -11.92
N LEU A 56 19.02 11.68 -12.30
CA LEU A 56 17.64 11.21 -12.15
C LEU A 56 17.44 10.69 -10.72
N ASP A 57 16.78 11.49 -9.89
CA ASP A 57 16.26 11.03 -8.62
C ASP A 57 15.04 10.13 -8.88
N TYR A 58 15.31 8.82 -9.00
CA TYR A 58 14.29 7.80 -9.22
C TYR A 58 13.22 7.77 -8.12
N VAL A 59 13.59 8.13 -6.87
CA VAL A 59 12.64 8.19 -5.76
C VAL A 59 11.67 9.35 -5.98
N SER A 60 12.17 10.54 -6.27
CA SER A 60 11.32 11.69 -6.58
C SER A 60 10.50 11.49 -7.84
N HIS A 61 11.06 10.83 -8.86
CA HIS A 61 10.33 10.48 -10.08
C HIS A 61 9.15 9.56 -9.78
N ALA A 62 9.38 8.45 -9.06
CA ALA A 62 8.33 7.50 -8.69
C ALA A 62 7.22 8.18 -7.86
N LYS A 63 7.59 8.98 -6.85
CA LYS A 63 6.63 9.72 -6.01
C LYS A 63 5.79 10.71 -6.82
N LYS A 64 6.41 11.45 -7.76
CA LYS A 64 5.70 12.37 -8.63
C LYS A 64 4.64 11.66 -9.47
N TYR A 65 5.01 10.58 -10.16
CA TYR A 65 4.08 9.86 -11.04
C TYR A 65 3.01 9.09 -10.26
N TYR A 66 3.32 8.62 -9.06
CA TYR A 66 2.32 8.14 -8.12
C TYR A 66 1.27 9.21 -7.80
N THR A 67 1.69 10.42 -7.43
CA THR A 67 0.75 11.52 -7.12
C THR A 67 -0.05 11.95 -8.36
N GLU A 68 0.56 12.04 -9.53
CA GLU A 68 -0.15 12.40 -10.77
C GLU A 68 -1.08 11.28 -11.27
N GLY A 69 -0.70 10.02 -11.10
CA GLY A 69 -1.55 8.88 -11.44
C GLY A 69 -2.76 8.79 -10.51
N ARG A 70 -2.59 9.06 -9.21
CA ARG A 70 -3.69 9.09 -8.24
C ARG A 70 -4.79 10.09 -8.63
N LYS A 71 -4.43 11.25 -9.21
CA LYS A 71 -5.40 12.24 -9.71
C LYS A 71 -6.25 11.75 -10.89
N GLN A 72 -5.81 10.67 -11.56
CA GLN A 72 -6.46 10.10 -12.74
C GLN A 72 -7.26 8.82 -12.41
N VAL A 73 -7.24 8.39 -11.14
CA VAL A 73 -8.03 7.24 -10.67
C VAL A 73 -9.51 7.51 -10.93
N LYS A 74 -10.16 6.54 -11.56
CA LYS A 74 -11.60 6.55 -11.80
C LYS A 74 -12.25 5.56 -10.82
N PRO A 75 -13.01 6.03 -9.82
CA PRO A 75 -13.77 5.19 -8.91
C PRO A 75 -14.56 4.09 -9.62
N TYR A 76 -14.65 2.93 -8.99
CA TYR A 76 -15.60 1.89 -9.38
C TYR A 76 -17.03 2.45 -9.41
N GLU A 77 -17.75 2.10 -10.47
CA GLU A 77 -19.14 2.52 -10.64
C GLU A 77 -20.07 1.57 -9.91
N TRP A 78 -20.99 2.13 -9.13
CA TRP A 78 -22.10 1.35 -8.62
C TRP A 78 -23.12 1.10 -9.72
N VAL A 79 -23.28 -0.17 -10.10
CA VAL A 79 -24.39 -0.58 -10.96
C VAL A 79 -25.59 -0.87 -10.05
N LYS A 80 -26.55 0.05 -10.06
CA LYS A 80 -27.79 -0.10 -9.28
C LYS A 80 -28.59 -1.28 -9.81
N ASP A 81 -28.55 -2.39 -9.10
CA ASP A 81 -29.40 -3.55 -9.35
C ASP A 81 -30.79 -3.30 -8.75
N ALA A 82 -31.83 -3.46 -9.57
CA ALA A 82 -33.23 -3.36 -9.12
C ALA A 82 -33.58 -4.41 -8.05
N GLY A 83 -32.81 -5.51 -7.97
CA GLY A 83 -32.93 -6.55 -6.94
C GLY A 83 -32.19 -6.25 -5.62
N LYS A 84 -31.30 -5.24 -5.59
CA LYS A 84 -30.48 -4.90 -4.41
C LYS A 84 -30.63 -3.41 -4.00
N PRO A 85 -31.86 -2.95 -3.65
CA PRO A 85 -32.13 -1.53 -3.42
C PRO A 85 -31.43 -0.92 -2.18
N HIS A 86 -30.94 -1.76 -1.26
CA HIS A 86 -30.34 -1.34 0.01
C HIS A 86 -28.87 -0.90 -0.10
N TYR A 87 -28.26 -0.98 -1.29
CA TYR A 87 -26.88 -0.57 -1.56
C TYR A 87 -26.77 0.91 -1.93
N GLY A 88 -27.79 1.73 -1.66
CA GLY A 88 -27.84 3.11 -2.16
C GLY A 88 -26.96 4.11 -1.43
N ASN A 89 -27.13 4.22 -0.10
CA ASN A 89 -26.46 5.30 0.66
C ASN A 89 -25.06 4.88 1.08
N GLY A 90 -24.07 5.75 0.86
CA GLY A 90 -22.67 5.50 1.22
C GLY A 90 -21.92 4.51 0.32
N HIS A 91 -22.57 3.77 -0.57
CA HIS A 91 -21.91 2.74 -1.37
C HIS A 91 -20.96 3.32 -2.43
N SER A 92 -21.39 4.35 -3.16
CA SER A 92 -20.51 5.05 -4.11
C SER A 92 -19.30 5.68 -3.42
N GLU A 93 -19.46 6.11 -2.17
CA GLU A 93 -18.36 6.64 -1.35
C GLU A 93 -17.38 5.54 -0.95
N GLY A 94 -17.89 4.39 -0.49
CA GLY A 94 -17.10 3.20 -0.17
C GLY A 94 -16.32 2.69 -1.39
N LEU A 95 -17.00 2.51 -2.53
CA LEU A 95 -16.38 2.11 -3.80
C LEU A 95 -15.30 3.08 -4.27
N ALA A 96 -15.53 4.39 -4.11
CA ALA A 96 -14.52 5.38 -4.46
C ALA A 96 -13.26 5.19 -3.62
N LEU A 97 -13.37 5.13 -2.30
CA LEU A 97 -12.21 4.96 -1.44
C LEU A 97 -11.56 3.58 -1.58
N GLN A 98 -12.33 2.54 -1.91
CA GLN A 98 -11.79 1.23 -2.25
C GLN A 98 -10.88 1.31 -3.47
N THR A 99 -11.34 1.99 -4.53
CA THR A 99 -10.54 2.16 -5.76
C THR A 99 -9.23 2.89 -5.48
N TYR A 100 -9.25 3.89 -4.61
CA TYR A 100 -8.03 4.60 -4.21
C TYR A 100 -7.10 3.72 -3.37
N ALA A 101 -7.63 2.91 -2.46
CA ALA A 101 -6.84 1.96 -1.69
C ALA A 101 -6.17 0.91 -2.59
N ASP A 102 -6.89 0.38 -3.58
CA ASP A 102 -6.38 -0.58 -4.56
C ASP A 102 -5.28 0.06 -5.44
N TYR A 103 -5.46 1.30 -5.90
CA TYR A 103 -4.42 2.05 -6.61
C TYR A 103 -3.18 2.28 -5.73
N ASP A 104 -3.39 2.73 -4.48
CA ASP A 104 -2.32 3.02 -3.54
C ASP A 104 -1.53 1.74 -3.22
N LEU A 105 -2.19 0.60 -3.04
CA LEU A 105 -1.60 -0.72 -2.85
C LEU A 105 -0.76 -1.16 -4.06
N GLU A 106 -1.34 -1.12 -5.26
CA GLU A 106 -0.67 -1.52 -6.50
C GLU A 106 0.62 -0.71 -6.74
N MET A 107 0.56 0.60 -6.51
CA MET A 107 1.72 1.49 -6.65
C MET A 107 2.77 1.25 -5.57
N LEU A 108 2.36 0.90 -4.35
CA LEU A 108 3.28 0.56 -3.28
C LEU A 108 4.04 -0.71 -3.57
N GLU A 109 3.34 -1.77 -3.94
CA GLU A 109 3.90 -3.09 -4.22
C GLU A 109 4.83 -3.08 -5.43
N ASN A 110 4.43 -2.40 -6.51
CA ASN A 110 5.13 -2.51 -7.79
C ASN A 110 6.13 -1.39 -8.06
N VAL A 111 6.05 -0.27 -7.34
CA VAL A 111 6.86 0.92 -7.67
C VAL A 111 7.54 1.51 -6.43
N LEU A 112 6.77 1.96 -5.44
CA LEU A 112 7.30 2.81 -4.38
C LEU A 112 8.21 2.05 -3.41
N ASN A 113 7.91 0.79 -3.08
CA ASN A 113 8.78 -0.02 -2.23
C ASN A 113 10.16 -0.24 -2.88
N TYR A 114 10.19 -0.55 -4.18
CA TYR A 114 11.44 -0.69 -4.92
C TYR A 114 12.19 0.64 -5.02
N ALA A 115 11.48 1.75 -5.26
CA ALA A 115 12.09 3.07 -5.31
C ALA A 115 12.73 3.45 -3.97
N GLU A 116 12.08 3.15 -2.84
CA GLU A 116 12.63 3.39 -1.49
C GLU A 116 13.83 2.48 -1.18
N PHE A 117 13.83 1.24 -1.67
CA PHE A 117 14.90 0.27 -1.38
C PHE A 117 16.14 0.46 -2.27
N TRP A 118 15.93 0.80 -3.54
CA TRP A 118 16.96 0.82 -4.59
C TRP A 118 18.25 1.57 -4.24
N PRO A 119 18.22 2.77 -3.63
CA PRO A 119 19.44 3.52 -3.30
C PRO A 119 20.39 2.81 -2.33
N TYR A 120 19.91 1.78 -1.62
CA TYR A 120 20.63 1.12 -0.54
C TYR A 120 21.10 -0.30 -0.91
N LEU A 121 20.81 -0.77 -2.12
CA LEU A 121 21.15 -2.12 -2.59
C LEU A 121 22.65 -2.42 -2.62
N THR A 122 23.50 -1.41 -2.80
CA THR A 122 24.95 -1.59 -2.85
C THR A 122 25.58 -1.75 -1.46
N GLY A 123 24.84 -1.46 -0.39
CA GLY A 123 25.37 -1.42 0.98
C GLY A 123 26.31 -0.26 1.27
N GLU A 124 26.60 0.60 0.30
CA GLU A 124 27.48 1.78 0.48
C GLU A 124 26.84 2.85 1.37
N SER A 125 25.52 2.85 1.50
CA SER A 125 24.75 3.82 2.28
C SER A 125 23.75 3.10 3.18
N LYS A 126 23.63 3.56 4.43
CA LYS A 126 22.60 3.09 5.35
C LYS A 126 21.25 3.68 4.97
N MET A 127 20.21 2.88 5.06
CA MET A 127 18.84 3.34 4.87
C MET A 127 18.43 4.28 6.00
N PRO A 128 17.91 5.48 5.71
CA PRO A 128 17.41 6.41 6.71
C PRO A 128 16.12 5.89 7.34
N GLU A 129 15.81 6.35 8.55
CA GLU A 129 14.57 5.98 9.27
C GLU A 129 13.32 6.29 8.44
N SER A 130 13.32 7.38 7.67
CA SER A 130 12.19 7.74 6.80
C SER A 130 11.90 6.69 5.71
N SER A 131 12.94 6.10 5.09
CA SER A 131 12.77 5.03 4.11
C SER A 131 12.33 3.72 4.79
N LEU A 132 12.87 3.41 5.98
CA LEU A 132 12.41 2.26 6.76
C LEU A 132 10.93 2.38 7.15
N LEU A 133 10.49 3.57 7.58
CA LEU A 133 9.08 3.84 7.86
C LEU A 133 8.20 3.72 6.61
N ASN A 134 8.70 4.14 5.45
CA ASN A 134 7.99 3.98 4.19
C ASN A 134 7.84 2.52 3.79
N LEU A 135 8.86 1.69 4.03
CA LEU A 135 8.80 0.24 3.75
C LEU A 135 7.95 -0.53 4.77
N ASP A 136 7.90 -0.08 6.03
CA ASP A 136 7.08 -0.69 7.10
C ASP A 136 5.64 -0.13 7.12
N ARG A 137 5.26 0.72 6.15
CA ARG A 137 3.97 1.42 6.17
C ARG A 137 2.79 0.44 6.11
N GLU A 138 1.66 0.88 6.66
CA GLU A 138 0.40 0.16 6.54
C GLU A 138 -0.21 0.38 5.16
N VAL A 139 -0.69 -0.69 4.57
CA VAL A 139 -1.46 -0.70 3.32
C VAL A 139 -2.88 -1.13 3.62
N PHE A 140 -3.85 -0.56 2.91
CA PHE A 140 -5.26 -0.76 3.23
C PHE A 140 -5.99 -1.49 2.11
N ARG A 141 -6.98 -2.29 2.51
CA ARG A 141 -7.92 -2.97 1.62
C ARG A 141 -9.36 -2.69 2.06
N GLY A 142 -10.23 -2.49 1.09
CA GLY A 142 -11.57 -1.92 1.30
C GLY A 142 -11.57 -0.39 1.12
N PRO A 143 -12.66 0.31 1.47
CA PRO A 143 -13.78 -0.18 2.24
C PRO A 143 -14.66 -1.15 1.46
N TYR A 144 -14.97 -2.28 2.08
CA TYR A 144 -15.88 -3.27 1.50
C TYR A 144 -17.28 -2.95 1.94
N ILE A 145 -18.01 -2.10 1.16
CA ILE A 145 -19.47 -1.76 1.20
C ILE A 145 -19.80 -0.25 1.14
N ARG A 146 -20.16 0.40 2.25
CA ARG A 146 -20.83 1.70 2.40
C ARG A 146 -20.05 2.56 3.41
N TYR A 147 -19.98 3.86 3.12
CA TYR A 147 -19.38 4.92 3.94
C TYR A 147 -17.88 4.77 4.18
N THR A 148 -17.28 5.82 4.76
CA THR A 148 -15.83 5.90 4.94
C THR A 148 -15.38 6.61 6.22
N GLU A 149 -16.24 6.73 7.24
CA GLU A 149 -16.04 7.65 8.37
C GLU A 149 -14.68 7.52 9.09
N ASN A 150 -14.16 6.29 9.19
CA ASN A 150 -12.91 6.01 9.89
C ASN A 150 -11.71 5.82 8.96
N ALA A 151 -11.88 5.94 7.64
CA ALA A 151 -10.80 5.75 6.67
C ALA A 151 -9.72 6.84 6.81
N PRO A 152 -8.44 6.49 6.99
CA PRO A 152 -7.36 7.46 7.09
C PRO A 152 -6.90 8.02 5.72
N TRP A 153 -7.64 7.77 4.64
CA TRP A 153 -7.36 8.28 3.31
C TRP A 153 -8.60 8.90 2.67
N SER A 154 -8.41 9.60 1.55
CA SER A 154 -9.50 10.23 0.79
C SER A 154 -9.20 10.21 -0.71
N THR A 155 -10.12 10.73 -1.51
CA THR A 155 -9.91 10.89 -2.96
C THR A 155 -8.75 11.83 -3.31
N THR A 156 -8.33 12.69 -2.37
CA THR A 156 -7.26 13.68 -2.58
C THR A 156 -5.99 13.39 -1.79
N SER A 157 -6.05 12.55 -0.76
CA SER A 157 -4.91 12.26 0.12
C SER A 157 -4.74 10.76 0.34
N PRO A 158 -3.52 10.21 0.17
CA PRO A 158 -3.24 8.81 0.49
C PRO A 158 -3.21 8.58 2.01
N PRO A 159 -3.23 7.31 2.46
CA PRO A 159 -3.06 6.99 3.87
C PRO A 159 -1.75 7.56 4.43
N PRO A 160 -1.75 8.11 5.66
CA PRO A 160 -0.55 8.61 6.30
C PRO A 160 0.42 7.48 6.64
N VAL A 161 1.72 7.74 6.52
CA VAL A 161 2.76 6.82 6.98
C VAL A 161 2.92 6.96 8.49
N THR A 162 2.51 5.93 9.23
CA THR A 162 2.57 5.89 10.69
C THR A 162 3.53 4.82 11.18
N LYS A 163 4.08 5.01 12.39
CA LYS A 163 4.86 3.97 13.07
C LYS A 163 3.99 2.75 13.34
N ARG A 164 4.59 1.56 13.26
CA ARG A 164 3.93 0.31 13.62
C ARG A 164 3.51 0.34 15.09
N THR A 165 2.26 -0.02 15.35
CA THR A 165 1.69 -0.20 16.68
C THR A 165 1.88 -1.63 17.15
N ASP A 166 1.48 -1.91 18.40
CA ASP A 166 1.44 -3.27 18.91
C ASP A 166 0.55 -4.18 18.05
N ARG A 167 0.90 -5.46 18.00
CA ARG A 167 0.17 -6.47 17.22
C ARG A 167 -1.23 -6.67 17.77
N ILE A 168 -2.14 -7.12 16.91
CA ILE A 168 -3.45 -7.63 17.35
C ILE A 168 -3.22 -8.83 18.28
N THR A 169 -3.89 -8.84 19.43
CA THR A 169 -3.83 -9.94 20.41
C THR A 169 -5.19 -10.53 20.71
N ALA A 170 -6.27 -9.78 20.48
CA ALA A 170 -7.63 -10.28 20.64
C ALA A 170 -8.59 -9.49 19.76
N VAL A 171 -9.72 -10.11 19.44
CA VAL A 171 -10.85 -9.46 18.78
C VAL A 171 -12.10 -9.76 19.60
N ASN A 172 -12.89 -8.72 19.85
CA ASN A 172 -14.19 -8.82 20.49
C ASN A 172 -15.27 -8.30 19.53
N LEU A 173 -16.33 -9.07 19.41
CA LEU A 173 -17.43 -8.86 18.49
C LEU A 173 -18.73 -8.96 19.26
N CYS A 174 -19.70 -8.17 18.84
CA CYS A 174 -21.09 -8.41 19.20
C CYS A 174 -21.84 -8.77 17.94
N VAL A 175 -22.53 -9.89 17.96
CA VAL A 175 -23.16 -10.47 16.78
C VAL A 175 -24.60 -10.85 17.05
N SER A 176 -25.40 -10.78 15.99
CA SER A 176 -26.78 -11.22 15.95
C SER A 176 -27.08 -11.54 14.49
N GLU A 177 -28.12 -10.92 13.92
CA GLU A 177 -28.49 -10.96 12.50
C GLU A 177 -27.46 -10.37 11.54
N ASP A 178 -26.41 -9.73 12.07
CA ASP A 178 -25.24 -9.18 11.39
C ASP A 178 -24.16 -8.91 12.47
N VAL A 179 -22.98 -8.41 12.07
CA VAL A 179 -21.98 -7.88 12.99
C VAL A 179 -22.43 -6.50 13.51
N ARG A 180 -22.62 -6.40 14.83
CA ARG A 180 -23.12 -5.19 15.52
C ARG A 180 -22.02 -4.33 16.10
N SER A 181 -20.95 -4.95 16.59
CA SER A 181 -19.79 -4.22 17.08
C SER A 181 -18.49 -4.96 16.80
N LEU A 182 -17.42 -4.20 16.65
CA LEU A 182 -16.06 -4.65 16.45
C LEU A 182 -15.14 -3.88 17.39
N GLN A 183 -14.31 -4.60 18.14
CA GLN A 183 -13.24 -4.03 18.93
C GLN A 183 -12.01 -4.92 18.84
N VAL A 184 -10.85 -4.31 18.63
CA VAL A 184 -9.57 -5.02 18.46
C VAL A 184 -8.65 -4.64 19.61
N LYS A 185 -7.97 -5.63 20.19
CA LYS A 185 -6.95 -5.43 21.22
C LYS A 185 -5.57 -5.43 20.55
N TYR A 186 -4.78 -4.41 20.86
CA TYR A 186 -3.40 -4.25 20.40
C TYR A 186 -2.46 -4.37 21.60
N GLY A 187 -1.62 -5.41 21.63
CA GLY A 187 -0.86 -5.76 22.83
C GLY A 187 -1.81 -5.99 24.02
N ASP A 188 -1.69 -5.16 25.05
CA ASP A 188 -2.56 -5.21 26.23
C ASP A 188 -3.71 -4.20 26.22
N THR A 189 -3.80 -3.35 25.18
CA THR A 189 -4.75 -2.23 25.14
C THR A 189 -5.88 -2.48 24.14
N TRP A 190 -7.12 -2.33 24.61
CA TRP A 190 -8.28 -2.32 23.71
C TRP A 190 -8.34 -1.02 22.93
N GLY A 191 -8.44 -1.14 21.60
CA GLY A 191 -8.68 -0.01 20.71
C GLY A 191 -10.12 0.53 20.80
N PRO A 192 -10.47 1.49 19.93
CA PRO A 192 -11.83 2.01 19.86
C PRO A 192 -12.82 0.89 19.56
N LYS A 193 -13.98 0.96 20.22
CA LYS A 193 -15.11 0.08 19.91
C LYS A 193 -15.96 0.74 18.82
N PHE A 194 -16.14 0.01 17.72
CA PHE A 194 -17.06 0.39 16.66
C PHE A 194 -18.40 -0.30 16.88
N GLY A 195 -19.50 0.45 16.78
CA GLY A 195 -20.85 -0.06 17.01
C GLY A 195 -21.16 -0.41 18.45
N GLU A 196 -22.32 -1.02 18.68
CA GLU A 196 -22.87 -1.21 20.03
C GLU A 196 -23.44 -2.62 20.25
N CYS A 197 -23.55 -3.00 21.53
CA CYS A 197 -24.11 -4.28 21.96
C CYS A 197 -25.33 -4.00 22.85
N ARG A 198 -26.43 -3.58 22.23
CA ARG A 198 -27.59 -3.01 22.96
C ARG A 198 -28.88 -3.76 22.69
N LYS A 199 -28.88 -5.09 22.79
CA LYS A 199 -30.10 -5.91 22.86
C LYS A 199 -29.82 -7.16 23.72
N PRO A 200 -30.82 -7.67 24.47
CA PRO A 200 -30.64 -8.81 25.37
C PRO A 200 -30.24 -10.11 24.66
N GLU A 201 -30.49 -10.22 23.35
CA GLU A 201 -30.22 -11.40 22.53
C GLU A 201 -28.89 -11.31 21.74
N ILE A 202 -28.11 -10.23 21.92
CA ILE A 202 -26.83 -10.07 21.23
C ILE A 202 -25.74 -10.86 21.95
N GLU A 203 -25.06 -11.71 21.20
CA GLU A 203 -23.98 -12.53 21.73
C GLU A 203 -22.64 -11.81 21.61
N SER A 204 -21.95 -11.64 22.75
CA SER A 204 -20.57 -11.18 22.77
C SER A 204 -19.67 -12.39 22.50
N ARG A 205 -18.89 -12.32 21.42
CA ARG A 205 -17.93 -13.34 21.02
C ARG A 205 -16.54 -12.71 21.03
N SER A 206 -15.56 -13.41 21.58
CA SER A 206 -14.17 -12.98 21.50
C SER A 206 -13.24 -14.16 21.29
N PHE A 207 -12.07 -13.86 20.75
CA PHE A 207 -10.95 -14.79 20.69
C PHE A 207 -9.65 -14.04 20.94
N GLU A 208 -8.67 -14.77 21.45
CA GLU A 208 -7.32 -14.29 21.70
C GLU A 208 -6.34 -15.06 20.81
N LEU A 209 -5.31 -14.36 20.35
CA LEU A 209 -4.23 -14.91 19.54
C LEU A 209 -3.09 -15.36 20.45
N GLN A 210 -2.53 -16.53 20.15
CA GLN A 210 -1.34 -17.03 20.85
C GLN A 210 -0.11 -16.17 20.56
N PRO A 211 0.96 -16.29 21.35
CA PRO A 211 2.25 -15.73 20.97
C PRO A 211 2.62 -16.14 19.54
N ASP A 212 2.97 -15.14 18.74
CA ASP A 212 3.40 -15.24 17.34
C ASP A 212 2.35 -15.79 16.37
N GLU A 213 1.10 -15.81 16.83
CA GLU A 213 -0.07 -15.97 15.97
C GLU A 213 -0.52 -14.60 15.45
N TYR A 214 -0.80 -14.55 14.15
CA TYR A 214 -1.36 -13.38 13.49
C TYR A 214 -2.43 -13.82 12.49
N ILE A 215 -3.38 -12.92 12.25
CA ILE A 215 -4.45 -13.13 11.27
C ILE A 215 -3.87 -12.89 9.87
N GLU A 216 -3.98 -13.88 8.99
CA GLU A 216 -3.50 -13.80 7.60
C GLU A 216 -4.63 -13.62 6.59
N ASN A 217 -5.83 -14.09 6.92
CA ASN A 217 -7.01 -13.99 6.07
C ASN A 217 -8.26 -13.65 6.91
N VAL A 218 -9.11 -12.80 6.33
CA VAL A 218 -10.44 -12.52 6.85
C VAL A 218 -11.46 -12.83 5.76
N ASP A 219 -12.29 -13.84 5.98
CA ASP A 219 -13.45 -14.08 5.14
C ASP A 219 -14.59 -13.18 5.63
N ILE A 220 -15.12 -12.38 4.71
CA ILE A 220 -16.21 -11.45 4.99
C ILE A 220 -17.44 -11.83 4.16
N VAL A 221 -18.61 -11.68 4.77
CA VAL A 221 -19.88 -11.62 4.04
C VAL A 221 -20.46 -10.24 4.26
N TYR A 222 -20.63 -9.47 3.19
CA TYR A 222 -21.07 -8.07 3.24
C TYR A 222 -22.21 -7.83 2.24
N GLY A 223 -23.01 -6.80 2.49
CA GLY A 223 -24.01 -6.37 1.52
C GLY A 223 -24.74 -5.07 1.83
N HIS A 224 -25.88 -5.16 2.50
CA HIS A 224 -26.44 -4.02 3.21
C HIS A 224 -25.68 -3.84 4.53
N LYS A 225 -25.34 -4.91 5.25
CA LYS A 225 -24.52 -4.85 6.47
C LYS A 225 -23.24 -5.67 6.33
N LEU A 226 -22.35 -5.52 7.30
CA LEU A 226 -21.32 -6.52 7.57
C LEU A 226 -21.99 -7.72 8.24
N GLY A 227 -22.36 -8.72 7.45
CA GLY A 227 -23.14 -9.86 7.90
C GLY A 227 -22.31 -10.85 8.71
N GLN A 228 -21.10 -11.16 8.24
CA GLN A 228 -20.27 -12.19 8.85
C GLN A 228 -18.77 -11.92 8.73
N LEU A 229 -18.02 -12.32 9.76
CA LEU A 229 -16.56 -12.33 9.79
C LEU A 229 -16.03 -13.71 10.21
N GLN A 230 -15.02 -14.20 9.51
CA GLN A 230 -14.23 -15.35 9.91
C GLN A 230 -12.75 -15.03 9.74
N PHE A 231 -11.93 -15.41 10.73
CA PHE A 231 -10.50 -15.11 10.74
C PHE A 231 -9.72 -16.41 10.65
N THR A 232 -8.74 -16.45 9.74
CA THR A 232 -7.78 -17.55 9.66
C THR A 232 -6.40 -17.01 10.02
N THR A 233 -5.70 -17.73 10.90
CA THR A 233 -4.37 -17.36 11.39
C THR A 233 -3.27 -18.12 10.66
N ASN A 234 -2.04 -17.62 10.76
CA ASN A 234 -0.83 -18.28 10.24
C ASN A 234 -0.55 -19.68 10.84
N LYS A 235 -1.30 -20.09 11.87
CA LYS A 235 -1.23 -21.43 12.48
C LYS A 235 -2.33 -22.37 11.98
N GLY A 236 -3.16 -21.92 11.05
CA GLY A 236 -4.34 -22.64 10.56
C GLY A 236 -5.51 -22.62 11.54
N THR A 237 -5.46 -21.81 12.60
CA THR A 237 -6.59 -21.63 13.51
C THR A 237 -7.68 -20.81 12.81
N VAL A 238 -8.92 -21.28 12.88
CA VAL A 238 -10.08 -20.57 12.36
C VAL A 238 -10.94 -20.07 13.51
N HIS A 239 -11.23 -18.78 13.52
CA HIS A 239 -12.10 -18.11 14.49
C HIS A 239 -13.35 -17.59 13.78
N GLY A 240 -14.52 -18.10 14.18
CA GLY A 240 -15.81 -17.77 13.57
C GLY A 240 -16.45 -19.00 12.91
N PRO A 241 -17.43 -18.79 12.01
CA PRO A 241 -17.96 -17.49 11.60
C PRO A 241 -18.64 -16.72 12.74
N TYR A 242 -18.52 -15.40 12.71
CA TYR A 242 -19.15 -14.48 13.65
C TYR A 242 -20.19 -13.63 12.92
N GLY A 243 -21.45 -13.74 13.31
CA GLY A 243 -22.58 -13.08 12.64
C GLY A 243 -23.37 -14.04 11.74
N ASP A 244 -24.57 -13.61 11.39
CA ASP A 244 -25.48 -14.26 10.45
C ASP A 244 -25.63 -13.29 9.26
N PRO A 245 -25.43 -13.69 8.00
CA PRO A 245 -25.49 -12.75 6.88
C PRO A 245 -26.93 -12.44 6.43
N ARG A 246 -27.83 -12.03 7.33
CA ARG A 246 -29.25 -11.76 6.95
C ARG A 246 -29.38 -10.58 5.99
N HIS A 247 -28.51 -9.59 6.14
CA HIS A 247 -28.51 -8.39 5.32
C HIS A 247 -27.21 -8.29 4.49
N ALA A 248 -26.61 -9.42 4.13
CA ALA A 248 -25.37 -9.50 3.36
C ALA A 248 -25.44 -10.63 2.32
N ASP A 249 -24.84 -10.44 1.15
CA ASP A 249 -24.96 -11.39 0.04
C ASP A 249 -23.68 -11.56 -0.81
N GLU A 250 -22.66 -10.74 -0.59
CA GLU A 250 -21.36 -10.84 -1.25
C GLU A 250 -20.35 -11.48 -0.29
N SER A 251 -19.63 -12.49 -0.76
CA SER A 251 -18.57 -13.16 0.02
C SER A 251 -17.20 -12.87 -0.58
N LEU A 252 -16.23 -12.54 0.28
CA LEU A 252 -14.86 -12.23 -0.14
C LEU A 252 -13.85 -12.70 0.91
N ALA A 253 -12.73 -13.26 0.45
CA ALA A 253 -11.55 -13.50 1.28
C ALA A 253 -10.58 -12.33 1.16
N VAL A 254 -10.27 -11.68 2.28
CA VAL A 254 -9.36 -10.54 2.36
C VAL A 254 -8.06 -10.98 3.02
N ASN A 255 -7.02 -11.10 2.22
CA ASN A 255 -5.66 -11.38 2.65
C ASN A 255 -4.66 -10.55 1.84
N HIS A 256 -3.41 -10.56 2.31
CA HIS A 256 -2.30 -9.99 1.56
C HIS A 256 -1.01 -10.79 1.85
N ALA A 257 -0.51 -11.49 0.83
CA ALA A 257 0.62 -12.41 0.97
C ALA A 257 1.90 -11.68 1.41
N GLY A 258 2.60 -12.22 2.40
CA GLY A 258 3.81 -11.61 2.98
C GLY A 258 3.51 -10.49 4.00
N TYR A 259 2.24 -10.27 4.34
CA TYR A 259 1.80 -9.26 5.30
C TYR A 259 0.98 -9.90 6.42
N ALA A 260 0.94 -9.23 7.57
CA ALA A 260 0.00 -9.54 8.65
C ALA A 260 -1.09 -8.48 8.71
N LEU A 261 -2.30 -8.89 9.08
CA LEU A 261 -3.35 -7.96 9.45
C LEU A 261 -2.92 -7.17 10.70
N THR A 262 -2.92 -5.85 10.59
CA THR A 262 -2.49 -4.95 11.66
C THR A 262 -3.60 -4.06 12.18
N SER A 263 -4.67 -3.87 11.43
CA SER A 263 -5.82 -3.08 11.90
C SER A 263 -7.11 -3.44 11.19
N MET A 264 -8.23 -3.19 11.89
CA MET A 264 -9.58 -3.36 11.35
C MET A 264 -10.45 -2.22 11.85
N TYR A 265 -11.26 -1.66 10.95
CA TYR A 265 -12.08 -0.49 11.23
C TYR A 265 -13.45 -0.63 10.60
N SER A 266 -14.48 -0.26 11.35
CA SER A 266 -15.81 -0.05 10.79
C SER A 266 -15.82 1.22 9.94
N THR A 267 -16.60 1.25 8.87
CA THR A 267 -16.80 2.46 8.06
C THR A 267 -17.96 3.31 8.56
N HIS A 268 -18.95 2.70 9.20
CA HIS A 268 -20.13 3.33 9.77
C HIS A 268 -20.90 2.31 10.61
N TYR A 269 -21.67 2.79 11.59
CA TYR A 269 -22.60 1.97 12.37
C TYR A 269 -23.97 2.64 12.43
N GLU A 270 -24.98 1.91 11.96
CA GLU A 270 -26.37 2.37 11.96
C GLU A 270 -27.13 1.74 13.13
N ARG A 271 -27.86 2.58 13.86
CA ARG A 271 -28.64 2.22 15.05
C ARG A 271 -30.07 1.83 14.73
N ASN A 272 -30.59 2.29 13.61
CA ASN A 272 -31.94 1.97 13.14
C ASN A 272 -31.97 0.60 12.48
N ASP A 273 -33.14 0.00 12.44
CA ASP A 273 -33.33 -1.34 11.88
C ASP A 273 -33.17 -1.35 10.34
N PRO A 274 -32.41 -2.30 9.75
CA PRO A 274 -31.56 -3.28 10.43
C PRO A 274 -30.35 -2.58 11.04
N GLU A 275 -30.13 -2.75 12.34
CA GLU A 275 -29.01 -2.11 13.04
C GLU A 275 -27.72 -2.91 12.78
N GLY A 276 -26.56 -2.26 12.77
CA GLY A 276 -25.29 -2.98 12.65
C GLY A 276 -24.20 -2.18 11.95
N ILE A 277 -23.01 -2.78 11.91
CA ILE A 277 -21.88 -2.23 11.15
C ILE A 277 -22.26 -2.25 9.68
N GLU A 278 -22.18 -1.09 9.05
CA GLU A 278 -22.55 -0.95 7.66
C GLU A 278 -21.39 -1.29 6.76
N GLY A 279 -20.13 -1.18 7.21
CA GLY A 279 -18.95 -1.65 6.48
C GLY A 279 -17.62 -1.74 7.22
N ILE A 280 -16.61 -2.22 6.50
CA ILE A 280 -15.29 -2.55 7.07
C ILE A 280 -14.14 -2.31 6.08
N PHE A 281 -12.97 -1.97 6.62
CA PHE A 281 -11.70 -2.03 5.90
C PHE A 281 -10.58 -2.57 6.81
N PHE A 282 -9.51 -3.02 6.16
CA PHE A 282 -8.42 -3.76 6.80
C PHE A 282 -7.09 -3.10 6.49
N GLY A 283 -6.24 -2.94 7.50
CA GLY A 283 -4.86 -2.50 7.35
C GLY A 283 -3.90 -3.68 7.51
N PHE A 284 -2.89 -3.72 6.65
CA PHE A 284 -1.88 -4.76 6.59
C PHE A 284 -0.48 -4.12 6.64
N ARG A 285 0.46 -4.79 7.29
CA ARG A 285 1.88 -4.42 7.20
C ARG A 285 2.76 -5.63 6.86
N PRO A 286 3.93 -5.43 6.23
CA PRO A 286 4.83 -6.51 5.88
C PRO A 286 5.21 -7.35 7.11
N LEU A 287 5.36 -8.65 6.94
CA LEU A 287 5.90 -9.51 7.98
C LEU A 287 7.36 -9.13 8.24
N ARG A 288 7.71 -8.94 9.51
CA ARG A 288 9.11 -8.80 9.92
C ARG A 288 9.72 -10.20 9.90
N THR A 289 10.33 -10.59 8.79
CA THR A 289 10.99 -11.89 8.61
C THR A 289 12.38 -11.97 9.25
N ALA A 290 12.80 -10.97 10.01
CA ALA A 290 14.05 -11.05 10.75
C ALA A 290 13.87 -12.01 11.94
N LYS A 291 14.46 -13.20 11.81
CA LYS A 291 14.94 -13.95 12.98
C LYS A 291 15.85 -13.01 13.76
N THR A 292 15.43 -12.64 14.95
CA THR A 292 16.38 -12.31 16.02
C THR A 292 16.98 -13.65 16.45
N ASP A 293 18.08 -14.03 15.79
CA ASP A 293 19.05 -14.95 16.38
C ASP A 293 19.78 -14.25 17.53
#